data_AF-A0A2M6GGG0-F1
#
_entry.id   AF-A0A2M6GGG0-F1
#
_cell.length_a   1.000
_cell.length_b   1.000
_cell.length_c   1.000
_cell.angle_alpha   90.00
_cell.angle_beta   90.00
_cell.angle_gamma   90.00
#
_symmetry.space_group_name_H-M   'P 1'
#
loop_
_entity.id
_entity.type
_entity.pdbx_description
1 polymer ?
#
loop_
_entity_poly.entity_id
_entity_poly.type
_entity_poly.pdbx_seq_one_letter_code
_entity_poly.pdbx_strand_id
1 'polypeptide(L)'
;MRSLKHITTAQKINMGGIFLDQAIPSGLVERVDPFVLIHHWNKPLPGGQHQRDVGVGPHPHRGFSPVTLVFKGGVHHRDSRGGESCTYEGGAQWMNSGSGIIHSERPVQSLARDGGDFEIIQL
;
A
#
# COMPACT_ATOMS: atom_id res chain seq x y z
N MET A 1 28.28 -13.12 12.74
CA MET A 1 27.62 -11.84 13.06
C MET A 1 27.23 -11.17 11.75
N ARG A 2 26.04 -10.56 11.65
CA ARG A 2 25.67 -9.80 10.43
C ARG A 2 26.27 -8.39 10.52
N SER A 3 26.73 -7.85 9.39
CA SER A 3 27.23 -6.47 9.28
C SER A 3 26.28 -5.62 8.45
N LEU A 4 26.21 -4.32 8.76
CA LEU A 4 25.46 -3.35 7.98
C LEU A 4 26.20 -3.10 6.65
N LYS A 5 25.50 -3.31 5.53
CA LYS A 5 26.06 -3.03 4.19
C LYS A 5 25.73 -1.62 3.70
N HIS A 6 24.47 -1.20 3.84
CA HIS A 6 23.98 0.08 3.37
C HIS A 6 22.97 0.67 4.35
N ILE A 7 22.96 2.00 4.48
CA ILE A 7 21.86 2.79 5.02
C ILE A 7 21.32 3.61 3.86
N THR A 8 20.02 3.57 3.64
CA THR A 8 19.36 4.33 2.57
C THR A 8 18.14 5.06 3.13
N THR A 9 17.86 6.24 2.60
CA THR A 9 16.67 7.02 2.93
C THR A 9 15.59 6.74 1.90
N ALA A 10 14.35 6.55 2.36
CA ALA A 10 13.22 6.38 1.47
C ALA A 10 13.04 7.63 0.58
N GLN A 11 12.68 7.40 -0.68
CA GLN A 11 12.50 8.46 -1.67
C GLN A 11 11.02 8.73 -1.84
N LYS A 12 10.63 10.01 -1.96
CA LYS A 12 9.25 10.36 -2.33
C LYS A 12 8.98 9.98 -3.78
N ILE A 13 7.91 9.23 -4.01
CA ILE A 13 7.43 8.90 -5.36
C ILE A 13 5.98 9.34 -5.54
N ASN A 14 5.58 9.55 -6.80
CA ASN A 14 4.22 9.93 -7.18
C ASN A 14 3.51 8.74 -7.87
N MET A 15 2.49 8.20 -7.22
CA MET A 15 1.61 7.15 -7.75
C MET A 15 0.26 7.73 -8.15
N GLY A 16 0.23 8.43 -9.30
CA GLY A 16 -1.03 8.95 -9.85
C GLY A 16 -1.67 10.05 -8.98
N GLY A 17 -0.85 10.92 -8.39
CA GLY A 17 -1.28 12.00 -7.49
C GLY A 17 -1.10 11.68 -6.01
N ILE A 18 -0.80 10.42 -5.68
CA ILE A 18 -0.51 9.98 -4.31
C ILE A 18 0.99 10.00 -4.09
N PHE A 19 1.44 10.83 -3.14
CA PHE A 19 2.86 10.91 -2.76
C PHE A 19 3.15 10.05 -1.55
N LEU A 20 4.10 9.13 -1.68
CA LEU A 20 4.46 8.14 -0.65
C LEU A 20 5.97 7.88 -0.64
N ASP A 21 6.46 7.34 0.47
CA ASP A 21 7.88 7.08 0.68
C ASP A 21 8.23 5.66 0.23
N GLN A 22 9.18 5.51 -0.68
CA GLN A 22 9.66 4.22 -1.18
C GLN A 22 11.03 3.91 -0.59
N ALA A 23 11.12 2.86 0.25
CA ALA A 23 12.37 2.45 0.87
C ALA A 23 13.21 1.55 -0.05
N ILE A 24 12.56 0.65 -0.80
CA ILE A 24 13.16 -0.13 -1.89
C ILE A 24 12.15 -0.22 -3.06
N PRO A 25 12.59 -0.24 -4.33
CA PRO A 25 13.96 0.03 -4.77
C PRO A 25 14.44 1.45 -4.41
N SER A 26 15.72 1.59 -4.14
CA SER A 26 16.41 2.86 -3.91
C SER A 26 17.67 2.96 -4.77
N GLY A 27 18.33 4.12 -4.79
CA GLY A 27 19.56 4.31 -5.55
C GLY A 27 20.74 3.41 -5.14
N LEU A 28 20.67 2.75 -3.97
CA LEU A 28 21.70 1.82 -3.48
C LEU A 28 21.23 0.37 -3.40
N VAL A 29 19.92 0.13 -3.30
CA VAL A 29 19.34 -1.20 -3.09
C VAL A 29 18.17 -1.36 -4.05
N GLU A 30 18.39 -2.13 -5.12
CA GLU A 30 17.34 -2.42 -6.10
C GLU A 30 16.31 -3.42 -5.55
N ARG A 31 16.77 -4.46 -4.85
CA ARG A 31 15.94 -5.53 -4.32
C ARG A 31 16.61 -6.18 -3.11
N VAL A 32 15.81 -6.68 -2.17
CA VAL A 32 16.30 -7.56 -1.09
C VAL A 32 15.47 -8.84 -1.11
N ASP A 33 15.95 -9.88 -1.79
CA ASP A 33 15.25 -11.16 -1.91
C ASP A 33 14.72 -11.66 -0.53
N PRO A 34 13.42 -11.94 -0.36
CA PRO A 34 12.34 -11.99 -1.37
C PRO A 34 11.58 -10.69 -1.68
N PHE A 35 11.86 -9.60 -0.98
CA PHE A 35 11.18 -8.30 -1.08
C PHE A 35 11.57 -7.53 -2.34
N VAL A 36 10.57 -7.04 -3.06
CA VAL A 36 10.74 -6.33 -4.34
C VAL A 36 10.47 -4.83 -4.23
N LEU A 37 9.64 -4.41 -3.27
CA LEU A 37 9.19 -3.04 -3.13
C LEU A 37 8.75 -2.81 -1.68
N ILE A 38 8.96 -1.60 -1.15
CA ILE A 38 8.36 -1.18 0.13
C ILE A 38 7.89 0.27 -0.02
N HIS A 39 6.60 0.49 0.17
CA HIS A 39 5.96 1.80 0.23
C HIS A 39 5.44 2.08 1.63
N HIS A 40 5.65 3.31 2.10
CA HIS A 40 5.07 3.83 3.33
C HIS A 40 4.23 5.06 2.99
N TRP A 41 2.93 4.96 3.25
CA TRP A 41 2.01 6.07 3.12
C TRP A 41 1.57 6.48 4.53
N ASN A 42 2.17 7.55 5.05
CA ASN A 42 1.79 8.19 6.29
C ASN A 42 1.32 9.61 6.00
N LYS A 43 0.00 9.78 5.82
CA LYS A 43 -0.61 11.08 5.58
C LYS A 43 -2.10 11.05 5.95
N PRO A 44 -2.57 11.92 6.85
CA PRO A 44 -3.98 12.03 7.17
C PRO A 44 -4.84 12.32 5.93
N LEU A 45 -6.05 11.77 5.91
CA LEU A 45 -7.05 12.05 4.89
C LEU A 45 -7.96 13.19 5.35
N PRO A 46 -8.28 14.16 4.47
CA PRO A 46 -9.03 15.35 4.86
C PRO A 46 -10.54 15.08 5.07
N GLY A 47 -11.05 13.91 4.71
CA GLY A 47 -12.48 13.62 4.71
C GLY A 47 -13.23 14.33 3.58
N GLY A 48 -14.56 14.23 3.59
CA GLY A 48 -15.44 14.84 2.59
C GLY A 48 -15.33 14.24 1.19
N GLN A 49 -14.75 13.05 1.05
CA GLN A 49 -14.49 12.40 -0.23
C GLN A 49 -15.40 11.19 -0.43
N HIS A 50 -15.76 10.90 -1.68
CA HIS A 50 -16.28 9.57 -2.00
C HIS A 50 -15.12 8.58 -2.06
N GLN A 51 -15.34 7.39 -1.50
CA GLN A 51 -14.34 6.33 -1.49
C GLN A 51 -13.73 6.06 -2.88
N ARG A 52 -14.56 6.08 -3.93
CA ARG A 52 -14.13 5.82 -5.31
C ARG A 52 -13.06 6.80 -5.84
N ASP A 53 -13.00 8.00 -5.27
CA ASP A 53 -12.15 9.12 -5.71
C ASP A 53 -10.83 9.21 -4.90
N VAL A 54 -10.62 8.33 -3.93
CA VAL A 54 -9.43 8.29 -3.07
C VAL A 54 -8.82 6.90 -3.00
N GLY A 55 -7.50 6.84 -2.88
CA GLY A 55 -6.72 5.60 -2.96
C GLY A 55 -6.41 5.23 -4.40
N VAL A 56 -6.08 3.96 -4.62
CA VAL A 56 -5.64 3.44 -5.92
C VAL A 56 -6.79 2.71 -6.59
N GLY A 57 -7.14 3.19 -7.80
CA GLY A 57 -8.15 2.55 -8.65
C GLY A 57 -7.73 1.16 -9.15
N PRO A 58 -8.58 0.51 -9.99
CA PRO A 58 -8.26 -0.79 -10.57
C PRO A 58 -6.89 -0.80 -11.29
N HIS A 59 -5.98 -1.66 -10.86
CA HIS A 59 -4.65 -1.84 -11.44
C HIS A 59 -4.19 -3.31 -11.37
N PRO A 60 -3.30 -3.77 -12.27
CA PRO A 60 -2.90 -5.17 -12.35
C PRO A 60 -1.66 -5.50 -11.51
N HIS A 61 -1.60 -6.72 -10.98
CA HIS A 61 -0.36 -7.37 -10.49
C HIS A 61 -0.23 -8.81 -10.98
N ARG A 62 1.00 -9.31 -11.07
CA ARG A 62 1.34 -10.69 -11.45
C ARG A 62 2.70 -11.09 -10.90
N GLY A 63 2.84 -12.34 -10.44
CA GLY A 63 4.13 -12.93 -10.09
C GLY A 63 4.69 -12.62 -8.70
N PHE A 64 4.00 -11.82 -7.89
CA PHE A 64 4.36 -11.54 -6.49
C PHE A 64 3.10 -11.36 -5.62
N SER A 65 3.29 -11.24 -4.31
CA SER A 65 2.20 -11.05 -3.36
C SER A 65 2.36 -9.75 -2.59
N PRO A 66 1.53 -8.73 -2.86
CA PRO A 66 1.44 -7.56 -2.00
C PRO A 66 1.00 -7.93 -0.59
N VAL A 67 1.66 -7.36 0.42
CA VAL A 67 1.23 -7.40 1.81
C VAL A 67 1.08 -5.98 2.32
N THR A 68 -0.12 -5.65 2.82
CA THR A 68 -0.46 -4.32 3.33
C THR A 68 -0.66 -4.40 4.84
N LEU A 69 0.15 -3.66 5.58
CA LEU A 69 0.11 -3.51 7.04
C LEU A 69 -0.56 -2.18 7.38
N VAL A 70 -1.62 -2.22 8.19
CA VAL A 70 -2.38 -1.02 8.55
C VAL A 70 -2.01 -0.56 9.95
N PHE A 71 -1.36 0.60 10.04
CA PHE A 71 -0.98 1.23 11.30
C PHE A 71 -2.03 2.21 11.80
N LYS A 72 -2.71 2.93 10.90
CA LYS A 72 -3.81 3.86 11.22
C LYS A 72 -4.89 3.81 10.14
N GLY A 73 -6.15 3.89 10.57
CA GLY A 73 -7.31 3.93 9.69
C GLY A 73 -7.73 2.55 9.18
N GLY A 74 -7.94 2.42 7.87
CA GLY A 74 -8.33 1.15 7.25
C GLY A 74 -8.29 1.18 5.73
N VAL A 75 -8.06 0.01 5.12
CA VAL A 75 -8.01 -0.22 3.68
C VAL A 75 -9.14 -1.15 3.26
N HIS A 76 -9.86 -0.77 2.23
CA HIS A 76 -10.81 -1.57 1.48
C HIS A 76 -10.13 -2.09 0.20
N HIS A 77 -10.05 -3.41 0.08
CA HIS A 77 -9.57 -4.12 -1.09
C HIS A 77 -10.75 -4.73 -1.84
N ARG A 78 -10.71 -4.66 -3.17
CA ARG A 78 -11.60 -5.40 -4.06
C ARG A 78 -10.85 -5.86 -5.30
N ASP A 79 -11.07 -7.09 -5.73
CA ASP A 79 -10.38 -7.67 -6.89
C ASP A 79 -11.29 -8.33 -7.94
N SER A 80 -10.68 -8.63 -9.10
CA SER A 80 -11.32 -9.22 -10.27
C SER A 80 -11.71 -10.69 -10.10
N ARG A 81 -11.36 -11.33 -8.99
CA ARG A 81 -11.77 -12.70 -8.64
C ARG A 81 -12.98 -12.70 -7.70
N GLY A 82 -13.53 -11.52 -7.40
CA GLY A 82 -14.64 -11.34 -6.46
C GLY A 82 -14.20 -11.25 -5.00
N GLY A 83 -12.89 -11.20 -4.73
CA GLY A 83 -12.38 -10.95 -3.38
C GLY A 83 -12.66 -9.52 -2.95
N GLU A 84 -13.14 -9.36 -1.72
CA GLU A 84 -13.42 -8.06 -1.12
C GLU A 84 -13.20 -8.13 0.40
N SER A 85 -12.49 -7.16 0.96
CA SER A 85 -12.19 -7.12 2.39
C SER A 85 -11.89 -5.70 2.87
N CYS A 86 -12.21 -5.44 4.14
CA CYS A 86 -11.69 -4.27 4.85
C CYS A 86 -10.68 -4.74 5.90
N THR A 87 -9.49 -4.15 5.88
CA THR A 87 -8.43 -4.35 6.89
C THR A 87 -8.28 -3.06 7.68
N TYR A 88 -8.47 -3.14 8.99
CA TYR A 88 -8.39 -1.99 9.89
C TYR A 88 -7.06 -1.95 10.64
N GLU A 89 -6.83 -0.87 11.39
CA GLU A 89 -5.67 -0.67 12.26
C GLU A 89 -5.28 -1.93 13.07
N GLY A 90 -3.99 -2.27 13.02
CA GLY A 90 -3.42 -3.49 13.59
C GLY A 90 -3.54 -4.74 12.71
N GLY A 91 -4.30 -4.66 11.62
CA GLY A 91 -4.51 -5.74 10.67
C GLY A 91 -3.47 -5.79 9.55
N ALA A 92 -3.43 -6.94 8.87
CA ALA A 92 -2.65 -7.16 7.67
C ALA A 92 -3.53 -7.81 6.58
N GLN A 93 -3.32 -7.38 5.34
CA GLN A 93 -3.86 -8.04 4.17
C GLN A 93 -2.70 -8.68 3.40
N TRP A 94 -2.86 -9.94 3.00
CA TRP A 94 -1.93 -10.63 2.10
C TRP A 94 -2.69 -11.06 0.85
N MET A 95 -2.35 -10.48 -0.30
CA MET A 95 -2.92 -10.88 -1.60
C MET A 95 -1.91 -11.66 -2.43
N ASN A 96 -2.28 -12.87 -2.87
CA ASN A 96 -1.48 -13.60 -3.85
C ASN A 96 -1.95 -13.31 -5.28
N SER A 97 -1.16 -12.52 -6.01
CA SER A 97 -1.47 -12.16 -7.40
C SER A 97 -1.39 -13.36 -8.34
N GLY A 98 -0.52 -14.33 -8.06
CA GLY A 98 -0.34 -15.53 -8.88
C GLY A 98 -0.11 -15.21 -10.36
N SER A 99 -0.92 -15.84 -11.23
CA SER A 99 -0.88 -15.64 -12.68
C SER A 99 -1.41 -14.28 -13.15
N GLY A 100 -2.08 -13.52 -12.28
CA GLY A 100 -2.60 -12.19 -12.60
C GLY A 100 -3.88 -11.87 -11.83
N ILE A 101 -3.97 -10.64 -11.34
CA ILE A 101 -5.16 -10.07 -10.70
C ILE A 101 -5.29 -8.59 -11.04
N ILE A 102 -6.50 -8.09 -11.22
CA ILE A 102 -6.78 -6.65 -11.23
C ILE A 102 -7.48 -6.35 -9.90
N HIS A 103 -7.00 -5.34 -9.17
CA HIS A 103 -7.60 -4.97 -7.89
C HIS A 103 -7.54 -3.46 -7.65
N SER A 104 -8.27 -3.01 -6.64
CA SER A 104 -8.21 -1.64 -6.15
C SER A 104 -8.05 -1.63 -4.64
N GLU A 105 -7.31 -0.64 -4.15
CA GLU A 105 -7.01 -0.45 -2.74
C GLU A 105 -7.36 0.98 -2.37
N ARG A 106 -8.38 1.13 -1.52
CA ARG A 106 -8.92 2.44 -1.15
C ARG A 106 -9.00 2.55 0.36
N PRO A 107 -8.99 3.75 0.94
CA PRO A 107 -9.42 3.94 2.31
C PRO A 107 -10.81 3.31 2.53
N VAL A 108 -11.09 2.82 3.74
CA VAL A 108 -12.46 2.43 4.11
C VAL A 108 -13.43 3.61 3.97
N GLN A 109 -14.69 3.33 3.66
CA GLN A 109 -15.68 4.36 3.34
C GLN A 109 -15.82 5.42 4.44
N SER A 110 -15.78 5.02 5.72
CA SER A 110 -15.80 5.96 6.85
C SER A 110 -14.62 6.92 6.82
N LEU A 111 -13.41 6.42 6.55
CA LEU A 111 -12.20 7.25 6.51
C LEU A 111 -12.22 8.22 5.33
N ALA A 112 -12.73 7.80 4.16
CA ALA A 112 -12.92 8.70 3.02
C ALA A 112 -13.92 9.83 3.32
N ARG A 113 -15.02 9.51 4.03
CA ARG A 113 -16.08 10.46 4.36
C ARG A 113 -15.69 11.39 5.51
N ASP A 114 -15.15 10.85 6.59
CA ASP A 114 -14.97 11.56 7.86
C ASP A 114 -13.55 12.13 8.00
N GLY A 115 -12.59 11.60 7.23
CA GLY A 115 -11.17 11.94 7.38
C GLY A 115 -10.55 11.29 8.61
N GLY A 116 -9.27 11.57 8.82
CA GLY A 116 -8.52 11.06 9.97
C GLY A 116 -7.14 10.51 9.59
N ASP A 117 -6.48 9.93 10.58
CA ASP A 117 -5.14 9.38 10.41
C ASP A 117 -5.17 8.17 9.47
N PHE A 118 -4.24 8.16 8.53
CA PHE A 118 -4.04 7.06 7.60
C PHE A 118 -2.56 6.76 7.49
N GLU A 119 -2.20 5.54 7.88
CA GLU A 119 -0.83 5.06 7.84
C GLU A 119 -0.80 3.58 7.45
N ILE A 120 -0.15 3.29 6.33
CA ILE A 120 0.05 1.93 5.85
C ILE A 120 1.49 1.71 5.36
N ILE A 121 1.96 0.48 5.47
CA ILE A 121 3.14 -0.01 4.76
C ILE A 121 2.70 -1.13 3.82
N GLN A 122 3.12 -1.07 2.57
CA GLN A 122 2.89 -2.12 1.59
C GLN A 122 4.24 -2.65 1.08
N LEU A 123 4.39 -3.97 1.02
CA LEU A 123 5.59 -4.68 0.57
C LEU A 123 5.30 -5.80 -0.43
#